data_AF-A0A059CKC7-F1
#
_entry.id   AF-A0A059CKC7-F1
#
_cell.length_a   1.000
_cell.length_b   1.000
_cell.length_c   1.000
_cell.angle_alpha   90.00
_cell.angle_beta   90.00
_cell.angle_gamma   90.00
#
_symmetry.space_group_name_H-M   'P 1'
#
loop_
_entity.id
_entity.type
_entity.pdbx_description
1 polymer ?
#
loop_
_entity_poly.entity_id
_entity_poly.type
_entity_poly.pdbx_seq_one_letter_code
_entity_poly.pdbx_strand_id
1 'polypeptide(L)'
;MLTTPLRLVDYASEKSNKFDNSNACVLRPQDLRLAIMASERLLILQPHNWALRRDHGMMLYYNKDYGEAVQELSICMAFAPEEEAEILEPFVEKLHLLRLEASWKSMGHNHLTVP
;
A
#
# COMPACT_ATOMS: atom_id res chain seq x y z
N MET A 1 -26.18 -10.78 24.32
CA MET A 1 -24.72 -10.86 24.52
C MET A 1 -24.20 -11.89 23.53
N LEU A 2 -23.89 -11.48 22.29
CA LEU A 2 -23.43 -12.38 21.23
C LEU A 2 -21.90 -12.26 21.12
N THR A 3 -21.18 -13.06 21.89
CA THR A 3 -19.72 -13.20 21.76
C THR A 3 -19.43 -14.30 20.75
N THR A 4 -19.52 -13.98 19.47
CA THR A 4 -18.93 -14.81 18.43
C THR A 4 -17.45 -14.45 18.37
N PRO A 5 -16.51 -15.37 18.68
CA PRO A 5 -15.09 -15.06 18.54
C PRO A 5 -14.81 -14.93 17.04
N LEU A 6 -14.37 -13.74 16.62
CA LEU A 6 -13.80 -13.55 15.31
C LEU A 6 -12.67 -14.56 15.17
N ARG A 7 -12.76 -15.43 14.16
CA ARG A 7 -11.70 -16.37 13.81
C ARG A 7 -10.39 -15.58 13.75
N LEU A 8 -9.50 -15.87 14.68
CA LEU A 8 -8.10 -15.49 14.63
C LEU A 8 -7.55 -16.18 13.38
N VAL A 9 -7.50 -15.45 12.27
CA VAL A 9 -6.81 -15.92 11.07
C VAL A 9 -5.35 -15.98 11.44
N ASP A 10 -4.81 -17.20 11.39
CA ASP A 10 -3.48 -17.54 11.81
C ASP A 10 -2.44 -16.52 11.37
N TYR A 11 -1.53 -16.29 12.31
CA TYR A 11 -0.31 -15.52 12.23
C TYR A 11 0.52 -15.98 11.03
N ALA A 12 0.24 -15.48 9.82
CA ALA A 12 1.11 -15.62 8.66
C ALA A 12 2.28 -14.62 8.75
N SER A 13 2.94 -14.58 9.91
CA SER A 13 4.25 -13.99 10.12
C SER A 13 5.28 -15.02 9.68
N GLU A 14 5.33 -15.34 8.40
CA GLU A 14 6.43 -16.07 7.76
C GLU A 14 6.20 -16.09 6.25
N LYS A 15 6.30 -14.92 5.64
CA LYS A 15 6.75 -14.75 4.26
C LYS A 15 7.14 -13.30 4.13
N SER A 16 8.44 -13.07 4.32
CA SER A 16 9.14 -11.99 3.66
C SER A 16 8.86 -12.12 2.16
N ASN A 17 7.74 -11.55 1.74
CA ASN A 17 7.41 -11.44 0.35
C ASN A 17 8.43 -10.44 -0.18
N LYS A 18 9.48 -10.99 -0.81
CA LYS A 18 10.18 -10.32 -1.91
C LYS A 18 9.09 -9.58 -2.68
N PHE A 19 9.22 -8.26 -2.79
CA PHE A 19 8.32 -7.40 -3.57
C PHE A 19 8.37 -7.71 -5.09
N ASP A 20 8.74 -8.94 -5.45
CA ASP A 20 8.98 -9.45 -6.77
C ASP A 20 7.69 -10.05 -7.38
N ASN A 21 7.31 -9.39 -8.48
CA ASN A 21 6.66 -9.90 -9.68
C ASN A 21 5.22 -10.44 -9.66
N SER A 22 4.57 -10.60 -8.51
CA SER A 22 3.10 -10.75 -8.51
C SER A 22 2.42 -9.38 -8.43
N ASN A 23 2.48 -8.63 -9.53
CA ASN A 23 1.94 -7.25 -9.65
C ASN A 23 0.39 -7.16 -9.51
N ALA A 24 -0.29 -8.24 -9.13
CA ALA A 24 -1.74 -8.31 -9.09
C ALA A 24 -2.25 -8.38 -7.65
N CYS A 25 -3.05 -7.39 -7.27
CA CYS A 25 -3.88 -7.50 -6.08
C CYS A 25 -4.84 -8.69 -6.24
N VAL A 26 -5.00 -9.48 -5.18
CA VAL A 26 -5.95 -10.60 -5.18
C VAL A 26 -7.40 -10.11 -5.17
N LEU A 27 -7.63 -8.87 -4.72
CA LEU A 27 -8.97 -8.29 -4.56
C LEU A 27 -9.54 -7.74 -5.87
N ARG A 28 -10.87 -7.84 -5.99
CA ARG A 28 -11.62 -7.10 -7.02
C ARG A 28 -11.46 -5.60 -6.75
N PRO A 29 -11.55 -4.72 -7.77
CA PRO A 29 -11.43 -3.28 -7.56
C PRO A 29 -12.42 -2.69 -6.54
N GLN A 30 -13.63 -3.24 -6.44
CA GLN A 30 -14.62 -2.82 -5.44
C GLN A 30 -14.20 -3.21 -4.03
N ASP A 31 -13.74 -4.44 -3.86
CA ASP A 31 -13.28 -4.98 -2.58
C ASP A 31 -11.99 -4.29 -2.11
N LEU A 32 -11.09 -3.95 -3.05
CA LEU A 32 -9.87 -3.19 -2.77
C LEU A 32 -10.21 -1.81 -2.19
N ARG A 33 -11.14 -1.07 -2.81
CA ARG A 33 -11.58 0.23 -2.28
C ARG A 33 -12.20 0.11 -0.90
N LEU A 34 -13.01 -0.93 -0.67
CA LEU A 34 -13.58 -1.18 0.65
C LEU A 34 -12.50 -1.49 1.69
N ALA A 35 -11.48 -2.27 1.32
CA ALA A 35 -10.36 -2.60 2.19
C ALA A 35 -9.48 -1.37 2.51
N ILE A 36 -9.26 -0.48 1.54
CA ILE A 36 -8.61 0.82 1.75
C ILE A 36 -9.40 1.64 2.79
N MET A 37 -10.70 1.81 2.59
CA MET A 37 -11.54 2.54 3.56
C MET A 37 -11.54 1.90 4.95
N ALA A 38 -11.58 0.58 5.04
CA ALA A 38 -11.55 -0.13 6.33
C ALA A 38 -10.20 0.06 7.05
N SER A 39 -9.10 -0.01 6.30
CA SER A 39 -7.76 0.18 6.87
C SER A 39 -7.50 1.63 7.29
N GLU A 40 -8.03 2.64 6.58
CA GLU A 40 -8.01 4.04 7.03
C GLU A 40 -8.68 4.20 8.41
N ARG A 41 -9.86 3.56 8.61
CA ARG A 41 -10.53 3.58 9.92
C ARG A 41 -9.72 2.88 10.99
N LEU A 42 -9.04 1.80 10.65
CA LEU A 42 -8.20 1.08 11.59
C LEU A 42 -6.93 1.87 11.96
N LEU A 43 -6.35 2.63 11.02
CA LEU A 43 -5.19 3.49 11.26
C LEU A 43 -5.48 4.64 12.24
N ILE A 44 -6.72 5.13 12.30
CA ILE A 44 -7.15 6.08 13.33
C ILE A 44 -7.04 5.46 14.72
N LEU A 45 -7.38 4.17 14.84
CA LEU A 45 -7.33 3.44 16.11
C LEU A 45 -5.90 2.97 16.46
N GLN A 46 -5.08 2.68 15.46
CA GLN A 46 -3.73 2.12 15.63
C GLN A 46 -2.68 2.83 14.75
N PRO A 47 -2.39 4.11 15.00
CA PRO A 47 -1.52 4.91 14.12
C PRO A 47 -0.04 4.49 14.15
N HIS A 48 0.40 3.74 15.15
CA HIS A 48 1.79 3.28 15.29
C HIS A 48 1.98 1.82 14.84
N ASN A 49 0.92 1.17 14.36
CA ASN A 49 1.00 -0.21 13.88
C ASN A 49 1.62 -0.21 12.47
N TRP A 50 2.93 -0.43 12.40
CA TRP A 50 3.68 -0.43 11.14
C TRP A 50 3.18 -1.51 10.17
N ALA A 51 2.81 -2.71 10.65
CA ALA A 51 2.31 -3.78 9.79
C ALA A 51 1.00 -3.38 9.09
N LEU A 52 0.10 -2.72 9.83
CA LEU A 52 -1.13 -2.16 9.28
C LEU A 52 -0.85 -1.04 8.26
N ARG A 53 0.11 -0.16 8.54
CA ARG A 53 0.51 0.89 7.60
C ARG A 53 1.11 0.32 6.32
N ARG A 54 1.95 -0.70 6.44
CA ARG A 54 2.50 -1.44 5.31
C ARG A 54 1.37 -2.01 4.45
N ASP A 55 0.42 -2.71 5.04
CA ASP A 55 -0.71 -3.30 4.31
C ASP A 55 -1.57 -2.23 3.63
N HIS A 56 -1.83 -1.11 4.31
CA HIS A 56 -2.56 0.02 3.75
C HIS A 56 -1.81 0.66 2.56
N GLY A 57 -0.52 0.94 2.72
CA GLY A 57 0.34 1.45 1.64
C GLY A 57 0.41 0.50 0.44
N MET A 58 0.42 -0.81 0.68
CA MET A 58 0.35 -1.81 -0.41
C MET A 58 -0.99 -1.78 -1.14
N MET A 59 -2.11 -1.60 -0.43
CA MET A 59 -3.41 -1.46 -1.07
C MET A 59 -3.51 -0.19 -1.93
N LEU A 60 -2.91 0.93 -1.47
CA LEU A 60 -2.80 2.17 -2.26
C LEU A 60 -1.95 1.96 -3.52
N TYR A 61 -0.81 1.25 -3.40
CA TYR A 61 -0.01 0.86 -4.55
C TYR A 61 -0.81 0.06 -5.58
N TYR A 62 -1.59 -0.93 -5.13
CA TYR A 62 -2.45 -1.72 -6.01
C TYR A 62 -3.60 -0.91 -6.63
N ASN A 63 -4.08 0.12 -5.94
CA ASN A 63 -5.05 1.07 -6.49
C ASN A 63 -4.43 2.09 -7.46
N LYS A 64 -3.09 2.06 -7.62
CA LYS A 64 -2.28 2.99 -8.42
C LYS A 64 -2.21 4.41 -7.87
N ASP A 65 -2.53 4.58 -6.59
CA ASP A 65 -2.39 5.84 -5.86
C ASP A 65 -0.95 5.94 -5.35
N TYR A 66 0.01 6.08 -6.28
CA TYR A 66 1.44 5.98 -5.97
C TYR A 66 1.94 7.10 -5.04
N GLY A 67 1.30 8.28 -5.05
CA GLY A 67 1.69 9.38 -4.17
C GLY A 67 1.38 9.07 -2.70
N GLU A 68 0.16 8.59 -2.47
CA GLU A 68 -0.38 8.17 -1.19
C GLU A 68 0.35 6.92 -0.68
N ALA A 69 0.62 5.96 -1.57
CA ALA A 69 1.40 4.77 -1.24
C ALA A 69 2.82 5.12 -0.79
N VAL A 70 3.51 6.03 -1.48
CA VAL A 70 4.83 6.54 -1.05
C VAL A 70 4.72 7.15 0.35
N GLN A 71 3.76 8.05 0.57
CA GLN A 71 3.61 8.74 1.85
C GLN A 71 3.38 7.75 3.00
N GLU A 72 2.43 6.83 2.84
CA GLU A 72 2.08 5.87 3.90
C GLU A 72 3.21 4.87 4.17
N LEU A 73 3.92 4.41 3.14
CA LEU A 73 5.05 3.50 3.32
C LEU A 73 6.29 4.21 3.90
N SER A 74 6.50 5.49 3.58
CA SER A 74 7.53 6.30 4.25
C SER A 74 7.22 6.47 5.75
N ILE A 75 5.96 6.68 6.11
CA ILE A 75 5.54 6.73 7.52
C ILE A 75 5.69 5.35 8.16
N CYS A 76 5.37 4.27 7.44
CA CYS A 76 5.53 2.90 7.91
C CYS A 76 6.98 2.61 8.34
N MET A 77 7.97 3.00 7.52
CA MET A 77 9.39 2.79 7.85
C MET A 77 9.80 3.46 9.16
N ALA A 78 9.21 4.60 9.50
CA ALA A 78 9.50 5.30 10.76
C ALA A 78 9.01 4.53 12.02
N PHE A 79 8.09 3.58 11.87
CA PHE A 79 7.56 2.76 12.95
C PHE A 79 7.99 1.28 12.88
N ALA A 80 8.60 0.86 11.76
CA ALA A 80 9.01 -0.52 11.54
C ALA A 80 10.37 -0.82 12.21
N PRO A 81 10.65 -2.09 12.55
CA PRO A 81 12.00 -2.55 12.84
C PRO A 81 12.95 -2.21 11.69
N GLU A 82 14.23 -2.00 12.00
CA GLU A 82 15.26 -1.60 11.03
C GLU A 82 15.32 -2.58 9.85
N GLU A 83 15.27 -3.88 10.13
CA GLU A 83 15.34 -4.94 9.11
C GLU A 83 14.16 -4.88 8.15
N GLU A 84 12.97 -4.54 8.63
CA GLU A 84 11.76 -4.40 7.81
C GLU A 84 11.79 -3.07 7.01
N ALA A 85 12.34 -2.01 7.60
CA ALA A 85 12.51 -0.73 6.93
C ALA A 85 13.50 -0.82 5.76
N GLU A 86 14.63 -1.51 5.95
CA GLU A 86 15.62 -1.78 4.90
C GLU A 86 15.03 -2.55 3.71
N ILE A 87 14.10 -3.48 3.98
CA ILE A 87 13.41 -4.23 2.91
C ILE A 87 12.43 -3.31 2.16
N LEU A 88 11.82 -2.35 2.85
CA LEU A 88 10.80 -1.46 2.29
C LEU A 88 11.40 -0.26 1.51
N GLU A 89 12.59 0.20 1.88
CA GLU A 89 13.28 1.33 1.24
C GLU A 89 13.38 1.22 -0.30
N PRO A 90 13.95 0.15 -0.90
CA PRO A 90 14.04 0.04 -2.35
C PRO A 90 12.66 -0.03 -3.03
N PHE A 91 11.63 -0.50 -2.32
CA PHE A 91 10.27 -0.50 -2.84
C PHE A 91 9.68 0.91 -2.88
N VAL A 92 9.93 1.74 -1.85
CA VAL A 92 9.52 3.15 -1.84
C VAL A 92 10.23 3.93 -2.95
N GLU A 93 11.52 3.69 -3.21
CA GLU A 93 12.23 4.28 -4.35
C GLU A 93 11.58 3.91 -5.69
N LYS A 94 11.25 2.63 -5.88
CA LYS A 94 10.50 2.16 -7.06
C LYS A 94 9.15 2.87 -7.21
N LEU A 95 8.42 3.11 -6.13
CA LEU A 95 7.14 3.82 -6.18
C LEU A 95 7.30 5.28 -6.62
N HIS A 96 8.39 5.96 -6.22
CA HIS A 96 8.68 7.30 -6.72
C HIS A 96 8.84 7.32 -8.25
N LEU A 97 9.51 6.31 -8.81
CA LEU A 97 9.65 6.17 -10.27
C LEU A 97 8.30 5.92 -10.95
N LEU A 98 7.46 5.04 -10.39
CA LEU A 98 6.12 4.76 -10.92
C LEU A 98 5.20 5.98 -10.86
N ARG A 99 5.30 6.80 -9.80
CA ARG A 99 4.59 8.07 -9.70
C ARG A 99 4.99 9.04 -10.82
N LEU A 100 6.30 9.16 -11.10
CA LEU A 100 6.79 10.00 -12.20
C LEU A 100 6.31 9.48 -13.56
N GLU A 101 6.39 8.17 -13.79
CA GLU A 101 5.92 7.55 -15.04
C GLU A 101 4.41 7.79 -15.25
N ALA A 102 3.61 7.63 -14.20
CA ALA A 102 2.17 7.90 -14.26
C ALA A 102 1.87 9.38 -14.59
N SER A 103 2.64 10.30 -14.00
CA SER A 103 2.52 11.74 -14.30
C SER A 103 2.82 12.04 -15.77
N TRP A 104 3.86 11.43 -16.35
CA TRP A 104 4.20 11.64 -17.76
C TRP A 104 3.15 11.06 -18.72
N LYS A 105 2.60 9.88 -18.41
CA LYS A 105 1.52 9.27 -19.19
C LYS A 105 0.25 10.14 -19.21
N SER A 106 -0.05 10.78 -18.08
CA SER A 106 -1.15 11.75 -17.99
C SER A 106 -0.87 13.01 -18.83
N MET A 107 0.36 13.53 -18.80
CA MET A 107 0.72 14.74 -19.55
C MET A 107 0.75 14.53 -21.07
N GLY A 108 1.16 13.36 -21.54
CA GLY A 108 1.15 12.99 -22.97
C GLY A 108 -0.25 12.95 -23.60
N HIS A 109 -1.31 12.75 -22.80
CA HIS A 109 -2.69 12.84 -23.27
C HIS A 109 -3.16 14.29 -23.48
N ASN A 110 -2.52 15.26 -22.84
CA ASN A 110 -2.94 16.67 -22.89
C ASN A 110 -2.24 17.47 -24.00
N HIS A 111 -1.25 16.90 -24.69
CA HIS A 111 -0.36 17.63 -25.60
C HIS A 111 -0.66 17.44 -27.09
N LEU A 112 -1.76 16.75 -27.45
CA LEU A 112 -2.17 16.51 -28.85
C LEU A 112 -3.27 17.45 -29.37
N THR A 113 -3.63 18.49 -28.62
CA THR A 113 -4.47 19.58 -29.16
C THR A 113 -3.59 20.72 -29.65
N VAL A 114 -3.04 20.54 -30.85
CA VAL A 114 -2.53 21.66 -31.67
C VAL A 114 -3.74 22.25 -32.40
N PRO A 115 -3.96 23.59 -32.39
CA PRO A 115 -5.05 24.25 -33.12
C PRO A 115 -4.96 24.07 -34.65
#